data_AF-A0A7S0HI69-F1
#
_entry.id   AF-A0A7S0HI69-F1
#
_cell.length_a   1.000
_cell.length_b   1.000
_cell.length_c   1.000
_cell.angle_alpha   90.00
_cell.angle_beta   90.00
_cell.angle_gamma   90.00
#
_symmetry.space_group_name_H-M   'P 1'
#
loop_
_entity.id
_entity.type
_entity.pdbx_description
1 polymer ?
#
loop_
_entity_poly.entity_id
_entity_poly.type
_entity_poly.pdbx_seq_one_letter_code
_entity_poly.pdbx_strand_id
1 'polypeptide(L)'
;RGCRLMSLTNAQLSEFVAWKCANTVGEELLARRAPPGYEANDYERALRFNLSEAEKSAMVEMLGLLKGLHAALHQAEGDPEIMIRRALHEQTQHFIHSVMGGPTRKAVKYEKQPLKACLMQLRHMAADWSDGVAIMDEESLRSKDFKHKSHELDYPPRSVPPSDTQLWLLRSLVRSLYDEQSPAIKSSLGRDPDLPKQTVGEMRAFYSSTALFPYLLQLPSTLQQLSNVSYLWLREFYLELSKRSQFPVSMSLPWILTEHVLKQRNGPLMPMLLANMDAYNDAATDALRKHRQQYLFAEIEAEVNLCFDQVLFLLAEQVYTHYKTRAALMTSGDTRTPGSVDGEGDKQAARALGKSWYETLLSQRCVTLLGRCVDLAQLLGQRMNTMLRQSIETAVARFESRDVTAVLELRALLRTAQLTHTLLDKTLPDIDPFEQIFMEANDQMTFLSFSSRIASHALKEVLEDLLPNFAFRLGDHLFQRPPKTEFTEPPERNAAPKVTQQSHLFGTKQLNAEFAMHSAMMQGQFNTAHAE
;
A
#
# COMPACT_ATOMS: atom_id res chain seq x y z
N ARG A 1 17.24 -8.49 13.57
CA ARG A 1 16.49 -7.36 14.20
C ARG A 1 15.21 -7.07 13.44
N GLY A 2 15.23 -6.91 12.11
CA GLY A 2 14.02 -6.75 11.27
C GLY A 2 12.91 -7.75 11.58
N CYS A 3 13.20 -9.06 11.63
CA CYS A 3 12.21 -10.08 11.98
C CYS A 3 11.54 -9.87 13.35
N ARG A 4 12.28 -9.36 14.36
CA ARG A 4 11.71 -9.07 15.68
C ARG A 4 10.75 -7.88 15.63
N LEU A 5 11.09 -6.86 14.84
CA LEU A 5 10.22 -5.71 14.65
C LEU A 5 8.93 -6.12 13.94
N MET A 6 9.02 -6.92 12.87
CA MET A 6 7.83 -7.48 12.21
C MET A 6 6.99 -8.32 13.17
N SER A 7 7.63 -9.20 13.96
CA SER A 7 6.93 -10.00 14.97
C SER A 7 6.20 -9.14 15.99
N LEU A 8 6.81 -8.05 16.46
CA LEU A 8 6.19 -7.14 17.41
C LEU A 8 5.00 -6.40 16.80
N THR A 9 5.17 -5.87 15.58
CA THR A 9 4.11 -5.14 14.88
C THR A 9 2.91 -6.05 14.58
N ASN A 10 3.16 -7.27 14.09
CA ASN A 10 2.09 -8.24 13.82
C ASN A 10 1.42 -8.71 15.12
N ALA A 11 2.20 -8.97 16.18
CA ALA A 11 1.65 -9.31 17.50
C ALA A 11 0.71 -8.20 18.01
N GLN A 12 1.14 -6.93 17.97
CA GLN A 12 0.32 -5.78 18.37
C GLN A 12 -0.98 -5.67 17.56
N LEU A 13 -0.91 -5.84 16.23
CA LEU A 13 -2.10 -5.86 15.38
C LEU A 13 -3.05 -7.01 15.76
N SER A 14 -2.51 -8.22 15.95
CA SER A 14 -3.30 -9.41 16.27
C SER A 14 -3.95 -9.33 17.65
N GLU A 15 -3.22 -8.86 18.66
CA GLU A 15 -3.71 -8.65 20.02
C GLU A 15 -4.79 -7.56 20.07
N PHE A 16 -4.61 -6.48 19.31
CA PHE A 16 -5.61 -5.42 19.20
C PHE A 16 -6.91 -5.95 18.59
N VAL A 17 -6.84 -6.69 17.49
CA VAL A 17 -8.02 -7.28 16.84
C VAL A 17 -8.69 -8.30 17.77
N ALA A 18 -7.92 -9.16 18.42
CA ALA A 18 -8.44 -10.12 19.40
C ALA A 18 -9.16 -9.42 20.56
N TRP A 19 -8.58 -8.33 21.09
CA TRP A 19 -9.20 -7.53 22.14
C TRP A 19 -10.52 -6.91 21.68
N LYS A 20 -10.59 -6.37 20.45
CA LYS A 20 -11.84 -5.83 19.87
C LYS A 20 -12.91 -6.89 19.69
N CYS A 21 -12.53 -8.09 19.24
CA CYS A 21 -13.43 -9.23 19.12
C CYS A 21 -13.99 -9.71 20.47
N ALA A 22 -13.18 -9.66 21.54
CA ALA A 22 -13.60 -10.01 22.88
C ALA A 22 -14.45 -8.93 23.57
N ASN A 23 -14.30 -7.65 23.19
CA ASN A 23 -14.96 -6.50 23.81
C ASN A 23 -15.86 -5.78 22.80
N THR A 24 -17.00 -6.39 22.49
CA THR A 24 -17.98 -5.84 21.54
C THR A 24 -18.55 -4.50 21.99
N VAL A 25 -18.90 -3.65 21.04
CA VAL A 25 -19.47 -2.33 21.32
C VAL A 25 -20.81 -2.42 22.07
N GLY A 26 -20.95 -1.61 23.13
CA GLY A 26 -22.21 -1.43 23.86
C GLY A 26 -23.24 -0.59 23.10
N GLU A 27 -24.49 -0.63 23.54
CA GLU A 27 -25.62 0.03 22.85
C GLU A 27 -25.44 1.53 22.66
N GLU A 28 -24.84 2.23 23.64
CA GLU A 28 -24.66 3.68 23.56
C GLU A 28 -23.74 4.08 22.39
N LEU A 29 -22.59 3.41 22.25
CA LEU A 29 -21.63 3.73 21.19
C LEU A 29 -22.14 3.22 19.83
N LEU A 30 -22.89 2.12 19.81
CA LEU A 30 -23.57 1.63 18.61
C LEU A 30 -24.58 2.66 18.11
N ALA A 31 -25.43 3.21 18.99
CA ALA A 31 -26.43 4.22 18.63
C ALA A 31 -25.82 5.51 18.04
N ARG A 32 -24.56 5.83 18.37
CA ARG A 32 -23.83 6.98 17.80
C ARG A 32 -23.21 6.69 16.44
N ARG A 33 -22.94 5.43 16.09
CA ARG A 33 -22.15 5.03 14.91
C ARG A 33 -22.95 4.28 13.85
N ALA A 34 -24.01 3.58 14.25
CA ALA A 34 -24.91 2.89 13.35
C ALA A 34 -26.06 3.82 12.91
N PRO A 35 -26.64 3.59 11.72
CA PRO A 35 -27.86 4.29 11.31
C PRO A 35 -29.00 4.08 12.33
N PRO A 36 -29.92 5.06 12.49
CA PRO A 36 -31.05 4.92 13.41
C PRO A 36 -31.89 3.68 13.06
N GLY A 37 -32.15 2.82 14.05
CA GLY A 37 -32.92 1.59 13.88
C GLY A 37 -32.16 0.42 13.23
N TYR A 38 -30.85 0.53 13.06
CA TYR A 38 -30.03 -0.56 12.51
C TYR A 38 -29.68 -1.61 13.59
N GLU A 39 -30.10 -2.85 13.37
CA GLU A 39 -29.75 -3.99 14.22
C GLU A 39 -28.42 -4.61 13.77
N ALA A 40 -27.33 -4.27 14.46
CA ALA A 40 -26.01 -4.83 14.19
C ALA A 40 -25.86 -6.22 14.80
N ASN A 41 -25.31 -7.16 14.01
CA ASN A 41 -24.94 -8.48 14.52
C ASN A 41 -23.66 -8.42 15.39
N ASP A 42 -23.36 -9.49 16.12
CA ASP A 42 -22.21 -9.54 17.04
C ASP A 42 -20.86 -9.29 16.34
N TYR A 43 -20.73 -9.67 15.07
CA TYR A 43 -19.50 -9.44 14.30
C TYR A 43 -19.31 -7.96 13.93
N GLU A 44 -20.38 -7.28 13.51
CA GLU A 44 -20.34 -5.83 13.27
C GLU A 44 -20.08 -5.05 14.55
N ARG A 45 -20.64 -5.51 15.68
CA ARG A 45 -20.38 -4.95 17.00
C ARG A 45 -18.95 -5.18 17.47
N ALA A 46 -18.31 -6.28 17.04
CA ALA A 46 -16.92 -6.60 17.34
C ALA A 46 -15.94 -5.72 16.57
N LEU A 47 -16.20 -5.47 15.28
CA LEU A 47 -15.25 -4.80 14.37
C LEU A 47 -15.80 -3.51 13.78
N ARG A 48 -16.77 -3.60 12.84
CA ARG A 48 -17.25 -2.47 12.01
C ARG A 48 -17.59 -1.22 12.82
N PHE A 49 -18.33 -1.37 13.91
CA PHE A 49 -18.76 -0.27 14.77
C PHE A 49 -17.83 -0.05 15.97
N ASN A 50 -16.91 -0.97 16.24
CA ASN A 50 -15.97 -0.91 17.37
C ASN A 50 -14.68 -0.15 17.04
N LEU A 51 -14.39 0.07 15.76
CA LEU A 51 -13.21 0.79 15.29
C LEU A 51 -13.51 2.28 15.04
N SER A 52 -12.80 3.15 15.74
CA SER A 52 -12.76 4.59 15.46
C SER A 52 -11.92 4.88 14.21
N GLU A 53 -12.11 6.07 13.63
CA GLU A 53 -11.32 6.54 12.48
C GLU A 53 -9.82 6.60 12.77
N ALA A 54 -9.43 6.99 13.99
CA ALA A 54 -8.02 7.01 14.41
C ALA A 54 -7.43 5.60 14.52
N GLU A 55 -8.19 4.65 15.07
CA GLU A 55 -7.76 3.24 15.13
C GLU A 55 -7.62 2.63 13.73
N LYS A 56 -8.56 2.90 12.82
CA LYS A 56 -8.45 2.46 11.41
C LYS A 56 -7.20 3.03 10.75
N SER A 57 -6.91 4.32 10.93
CA SER A 57 -5.68 4.93 10.41
C SER A 57 -4.42 4.25 10.96
N ALA A 58 -4.36 4.04 12.27
CA ALA A 58 -3.21 3.38 12.91
C ALA A 58 -3.03 1.93 12.43
N MET A 59 -4.12 1.19 12.20
CA MET A 59 -4.05 -0.16 11.63
C MET A 59 -3.50 -0.15 10.21
N VAL A 60 -3.96 0.77 9.35
CA VAL A 60 -3.43 0.93 7.99
C VAL A 60 -1.93 1.24 8.00
N GLU A 61 -1.49 2.15 8.88
CA GLU A 61 -0.07 2.49 9.04
C GLU A 61 0.75 1.28 9.49
N MET A 62 0.29 0.56 10.51
CA MET A 62 0.98 -0.65 10.99
C MET A 62 1.05 -1.74 9.91
N LEU A 63 -0.01 -1.93 9.11
CA LEU A 63 -0.01 -2.86 7.99
C LEU A 63 0.97 -2.44 6.90
N GLY A 64 0.95 -1.17 6.50
CA GLY A 64 1.90 -0.65 5.52
C GLY A 64 3.35 -0.75 5.99
N LEU A 65 3.63 -0.50 7.27
CA LEU A 65 4.95 -0.69 7.86
C LEU A 65 5.37 -2.17 7.87
N LEU A 66 4.47 -3.07 8.26
CA LEU A 66 4.72 -4.51 8.30
C LEU A 66 5.04 -5.06 6.89
N LYS A 67 4.21 -4.73 5.91
CA LYS A 67 4.35 -5.18 4.51
C LYS A 67 5.53 -4.50 3.81
N GLY A 68 5.75 -3.21 4.07
CA GLY A 68 6.91 -2.47 3.57
C GLY A 68 8.23 -3.03 4.11
N LEU A 69 8.29 -3.36 5.41
CA LEU A 69 9.47 -3.98 6.00
C LEU A 69 9.69 -5.41 5.48
N HIS A 70 8.62 -6.18 5.28
CA HIS A 70 8.71 -7.49 4.62
C HIS A 70 9.37 -7.36 3.23
N ALA A 71 8.85 -6.46 2.39
CA ALA A 71 9.37 -6.23 1.04
C ALA A 71 10.83 -5.77 1.08
N ALA A 72 11.18 -4.83 1.96
CA ALA A 72 12.55 -4.33 2.11
C ALA A 72 13.54 -5.42 2.55
N LEU A 73 13.14 -6.32 3.46
CA LEU A 73 13.99 -7.44 3.90
C LEU A 73 14.11 -8.52 2.82
N HIS A 74 13.06 -8.72 2.02
CA HIS A 74 13.08 -9.67 0.91
C HIS A 74 13.90 -9.16 -0.29
N GLN A 75 13.97 -7.85 -0.49
CA GLN A 75 14.71 -7.20 -1.58
C GLN A 75 16.13 -6.78 -1.19
N ALA A 76 16.57 -7.06 0.05
CA ALA A 76 17.89 -6.66 0.51
C ALA A 76 18.99 -7.20 -0.42
N GLU A 77 19.84 -6.29 -0.93
CA GLU A 77 20.92 -6.63 -1.85
C GLU A 77 21.98 -7.53 -1.20
N GLY A 78 22.49 -8.50 -1.98
CA GLY A 78 23.40 -9.54 -1.52
C GLY A 78 22.67 -10.88 -1.32
N ASP A 79 23.44 -11.91 -0.96
CA ASP A 79 22.86 -13.19 -0.54
C ASP A 79 22.83 -13.23 1.00
N PRO A 80 21.75 -12.75 1.65
CA PRO A 80 21.63 -12.78 3.10
C PRO A 80 21.73 -14.21 3.62
N GLU A 81 21.39 -15.21 2.82
CA GLU A 81 21.48 -16.61 3.19
C GLU A 81 22.94 -17.03 3.41
N ILE A 82 23.85 -16.69 2.50
CA ILE A 82 25.28 -16.98 2.65
C ILE A 82 25.86 -16.27 3.89
N MET A 83 25.51 -15.00 4.10
CA MET A 83 25.98 -14.22 5.25
C MET A 83 25.47 -14.79 6.57
N ILE A 84 24.18 -15.15 6.63
CA ILE A 84 23.59 -15.79 7.80
C ILE A 84 24.29 -17.11 8.05
N ARG A 85 24.37 -18.01 7.05
CA ARG A 85 25.01 -19.33 7.19
C ARG A 85 26.43 -19.22 7.73
N ARG A 86 27.22 -18.26 7.23
CA ARG A 86 28.58 -17.99 7.72
C ARG A 86 28.59 -17.49 9.16
N ALA A 87 27.76 -16.52 9.50
CA ALA A 87 27.67 -15.99 10.85
C ALA A 87 27.23 -17.05 11.87
N LEU A 88 26.30 -17.94 11.49
CA LEU A 88 25.85 -19.05 12.32
C LEU A 88 26.96 -20.08 12.54
N HIS A 89 27.71 -20.44 11.48
CA HIS A 89 28.89 -21.30 11.58
C HIS A 89 29.93 -20.71 12.53
N GLU A 90 30.32 -19.45 12.31
CA GLU A 90 31.31 -18.75 13.12
C GLU A 90 30.87 -18.64 14.59
N GLN A 91 29.59 -18.35 14.85
CA GLN A 91 29.07 -18.32 16.21
C GLN A 91 29.14 -19.70 16.90
N THR A 92 28.82 -20.78 16.17
CA THR A 92 28.91 -22.15 16.69
C THR A 92 30.37 -22.53 16.96
N GLN A 93 31.28 -22.26 16.02
CA GLN A 93 32.69 -22.62 16.18
C GLN A 93 33.38 -21.77 17.26
N HIS A 94 33.14 -20.47 17.33
CA HIS A 94 33.66 -19.61 18.39
C HIS A 94 33.23 -20.12 19.77
N PHE A 95 31.98 -20.56 19.92
CA PHE A 95 31.51 -21.14 21.17
C PHE A 95 32.26 -22.44 21.51
N ILE A 96 32.42 -23.36 20.56
CA ILE A 96 33.06 -24.66 20.82
C ILE A 96 34.57 -24.52 21.09
N HIS A 97 35.25 -23.70 20.29
CA HIS A 97 36.70 -23.57 20.34
C HIS A 97 37.16 -22.62 21.44
N SER A 98 36.59 -21.42 21.51
CA SER A 98 37.05 -20.36 22.42
C SER A 98 36.37 -20.44 23.79
N VAL A 99 35.03 -20.47 23.83
CA VAL A 99 34.28 -20.47 25.10
C VAL A 99 34.41 -21.82 25.82
N MET A 100 34.18 -22.93 25.11
CA MET A 100 34.22 -24.27 25.69
C MET A 100 35.62 -24.88 25.75
N GLY A 101 36.61 -24.31 25.05
CA GLY A 101 37.99 -24.82 25.02
C GLY A 101 38.66 -24.85 26.40
N GLY A 102 38.59 -23.74 27.14
CA GLY A 102 39.14 -23.63 28.50
C GLY A 102 38.52 -24.63 29.50
N PRO A 103 37.19 -24.71 29.61
CA PRO A 103 36.48 -25.73 30.39
C PRO A 103 36.87 -27.17 30.00
N THR A 104 36.93 -27.47 28.71
CA THR A 104 37.28 -28.80 28.19
C THR A 104 38.70 -29.19 28.61
N ARG A 105 39.67 -28.27 28.45
CA ARG A 105 41.05 -28.47 28.91
C ARG A 105 41.13 -28.74 30.42
N LYS A 106 40.40 -27.98 31.24
CA LYS A 106 40.38 -28.20 32.69
C LYS A 106 39.79 -29.58 33.02
N ALA A 107 38.69 -29.98 32.38
CA ALA A 107 38.09 -31.28 32.62
C ALA A 107 39.02 -32.44 32.24
N VAL A 108 39.76 -32.33 31.13
CA VAL A 108 40.78 -33.31 30.69
C VAL A 108 42.00 -33.33 31.61
N LYS A 109 42.55 -32.15 31.97
CA LYS A 109 43.75 -32.05 32.81
C LYS A 109 43.53 -32.56 34.23
N TYR A 110 42.34 -32.36 34.79
CA TYR A 110 41.99 -32.77 36.15
C TYR A 110 41.15 -34.05 36.20
N GLU A 111 41.02 -34.78 35.08
CA GLU A 111 40.32 -36.07 34.97
C GLU A 111 38.90 -36.08 35.55
N LYS A 112 38.12 -35.03 35.27
CA LYS A 112 36.71 -34.92 35.70
C LYS A 112 35.81 -35.75 34.79
N GLN A 113 35.81 -37.07 34.94
CA GLN A 113 35.26 -38.02 33.96
C GLN A 113 33.85 -37.69 33.43
N PRO A 114 32.81 -37.39 34.24
CA PRO A 114 31.48 -37.08 33.70
C PRO A 114 31.44 -35.80 32.87
N LEU A 115 32.11 -34.74 33.36
CA LEU A 115 32.20 -33.45 32.68
C LEU A 115 33.08 -33.54 31.42
N LYS A 116 34.19 -34.29 31.50
CA LYS A 116 35.10 -34.58 30.40
C LYS A 116 34.36 -35.29 29.27
N ALA A 117 33.61 -36.35 29.57
CA ALA A 117 32.84 -37.10 28.57
C ALA A 117 31.86 -36.20 27.82
N CYS A 118 31.08 -35.37 28.53
CA CYS A 118 30.11 -34.47 27.91
C CYS A 118 30.77 -33.37 27.06
N LEU A 119 31.84 -32.75 27.54
CA LEU A 119 32.56 -31.69 26.82
C LEU A 119 33.31 -32.22 25.59
N MET A 120 33.90 -33.41 25.67
CA MET A 120 34.54 -34.06 24.53
C MET A 120 33.50 -34.50 23.49
N GLN A 121 32.34 -35.01 23.93
CA GLN A 121 31.23 -35.34 23.01
C GLN A 121 30.72 -34.10 22.27
N LEU A 122 30.56 -32.97 22.97
CA LEU A 122 30.17 -31.70 22.38
C LEU A 122 31.16 -31.26 21.27
N ARG A 123 32.47 -31.37 21.56
CA ARG A 123 33.54 -31.03 20.63
C ARG A 123 33.59 -31.97 19.44
N HIS A 124 33.49 -33.29 19.65
CA HIS A 124 33.53 -34.28 18.57
C HIS A 124 32.39 -34.14 17.57
N MET A 125 31.22 -33.71 18.05
CA MET A 125 30.02 -33.61 17.22
C MET A 125 29.98 -32.34 16.37
N ALA A 126 30.52 -31.22 16.88
CA ALA A 126 30.25 -29.91 16.30
C ALA A 126 31.49 -29.06 15.99
N ALA A 127 32.68 -29.43 16.45
CA ALA A 127 33.92 -28.71 16.12
C ALA A 127 34.33 -28.95 14.66
N ASP A 128 34.67 -27.88 13.95
CA ASP A 128 35.23 -27.91 12.60
C ASP A 128 36.66 -27.37 12.65
N TRP A 129 37.62 -28.20 12.27
CA TRP A 129 39.05 -27.88 12.37
C TRP A 129 39.62 -27.47 11.01
N SER A 130 40.48 -26.46 11.00
CA SER A 130 41.19 -26.02 9.78
C SER A 130 42.17 -27.09 9.27
N ASP A 131 42.86 -27.76 10.20
CA ASP A 131 43.78 -28.86 9.91
C ASP A 131 43.19 -30.17 10.44
N GLY A 132 42.66 -31.00 9.54
CA GLY A 132 41.78 -32.15 9.83
C GLY A 132 42.32 -33.31 10.67
N VAL A 133 43.38 -33.16 11.49
CA VAL A 133 43.95 -34.26 12.27
C VAL A 133 44.45 -33.88 13.69
N ALA A 134 44.67 -32.61 14.06
CA ALA A 134 45.54 -32.32 15.22
C ALA A 134 44.87 -31.96 16.57
N ILE A 135 43.59 -31.56 16.66
CA ILE A 135 43.04 -30.91 17.89
C ILE A 135 41.90 -31.69 18.56
N MET A 136 41.91 -33.02 18.36
CA MET A 136 41.03 -33.97 19.06
C MET A 136 41.73 -34.75 20.17
N ASP A 137 43.07 -34.74 20.21
CA ASP A 137 43.82 -35.53 21.19
C ASP A 137 43.83 -34.85 22.56
N GLU A 138 43.59 -35.62 23.62
CA GLU A 138 43.68 -35.16 25.01
C GLU A 138 45.07 -34.62 25.35
N GLU A 139 46.12 -35.12 24.71
CA GLU A 139 47.49 -34.63 24.87
C GLU A 139 47.62 -33.17 24.39
N SER A 140 47.01 -32.84 23.25
CA SER A 140 46.97 -31.48 22.72
C SER A 140 46.26 -30.51 23.69
N LEU A 141 45.16 -30.95 24.30
CA LEU A 141 44.39 -30.18 25.28
C LEU A 141 45.18 -29.96 26.59
N ARG A 142 46.02 -30.92 26.98
CA ARG A 142 46.88 -30.82 28.18
C ARG A 142 48.06 -29.86 27.98
N SER A 143 48.45 -29.59 26.75
CA SER A 143 49.61 -28.76 26.40
C SER A 143 49.55 -27.35 27.01
N LYS A 144 50.74 -26.74 27.19
CA LYS A 144 50.86 -25.33 27.57
C LYS A 144 50.48 -24.42 26.40
N ASP A 145 50.73 -24.87 25.17
CA ASP A 145 50.47 -24.11 23.95
C ASP A 145 48.98 -23.86 23.77
N PHE A 146 48.13 -24.87 24.02
CA PHE A 146 46.68 -24.70 24.01
C PHE A 146 46.20 -23.64 25.02
N LYS A 147 46.89 -23.46 26.16
CA LYS A 147 46.49 -22.45 27.16
C LYS A 147 46.71 -21.02 26.69
N HIS A 148 47.71 -20.78 25.83
CA HIS A 148 48.18 -19.45 25.47
C HIS A 148 47.83 -19.04 24.03
N LYS A 149 47.37 -19.98 23.19
CA LYS A 149 46.97 -19.72 21.81
C LYS A 149 45.56 -19.08 21.75
N SER A 150 45.38 -18.12 20.84
CA SER A 150 44.03 -17.70 20.43
C SER A 150 43.41 -18.78 19.54
N HIS A 151 42.25 -19.30 19.94
CA HIS A 151 41.53 -20.34 19.22
C HIS A 151 40.61 -19.79 18.11
N GLU A 152 40.66 -18.48 17.84
CA GLU A 152 39.83 -17.82 16.81
C GLU A 152 40.16 -18.25 15.38
N LEU A 153 41.38 -18.77 15.14
CA LEU A 153 41.84 -19.24 13.82
C LEU A 153 41.84 -20.78 13.71
N ASP A 154 41.32 -21.48 14.71
CA ASP A 154 41.34 -22.96 14.72
C ASP A 154 40.24 -23.58 13.83
N TYR A 155 39.30 -22.77 13.35
CA TYR A 155 38.21 -23.20 12.46
C TYR A 155 38.20 -22.38 11.17
N PRO A 156 37.90 -23.00 10.02
CA PRO A 156 37.85 -22.30 8.75
C PRO A 156 36.56 -21.47 8.61
N PRO A 157 36.61 -20.32 7.91
CA PRO A 157 35.41 -19.55 7.60
C PRO A 157 34.58 -20.28 6.55
N ARG A 158 33.53 -20.99 6.98
CA ARG A 158 32.58 -21.69 6.09
C ARG A 158 31.21 -21.03 6.12
N SER A 159 30.51 -21.09 4.99
CA SER A 159 29.09 -20.73 4.89
C SER A 159 28.19 -21.96 5.06
N VAL A 160 28.48 -22.80 6.06
CA VAL A 160 27.77 -24.05 6.32
C VAL A 160 27.33 -24.06 7.78
N PRO A 161 26.02 -23.90 8.07
CA PRO A 161 25.51 -23.94 9.43
C PRO A 161 25.54 -25.39 9.98
N PRO A 162 25.41 -25.59 11.30
CA PRO A 162 25.14 -26.92 11.85
C PRO A 162 23.85 -27.50 11.27
N SER A 163 23.82 -28.80 11.03
CA SER A 163 22.58 -29.50 10.66
C SER A 163 21.53 -29.42 11.77
N ASP A 164 20.26 -29.67 11.46
CA ASP A 164 19.19 -29.65 12.48
C ASP A 164 19.45 -30.63 13.63
N THR A 165 19.98 -31.82 13.31
CA THR A 165 20.34 -32.83 14.30
C THR A 165 21.54 -32.39 15.15
N GLN A 166 22.58 -31.83 14.52
CA GLN A 166 23.73 -31.27 15.23
C GLN A 166 23.30 -30.13 16.15
N LEU A 167 22.48 -29.20 15.66
CA LEU A 167 21.97 -28.07 16.44
C LEU A 167 21.14 -28.54 17.63
N TRP A 168 20.24 -29.51 17.42
CA TRP A 168 19.41 -30.07 18.50
C TRP A 168 20.26 -30.74 19.59
N LEU A 169 21.22 -31.59 19.19
CA LEU A 169 22.12 -32.27 20.12
C LEU A 169 23.03 -31.27 20.85
N LEU A 170 23.59 -30.29 20.13
CA LEU A 170 24.43 -29.22 20.67
C LEU A 170 23.69 -28.46 21.77
N ARG A 171 22.47 -28.02 21.48
CA ARG A 171 21.63 -27.30 22.45
C ARG A 171 21.29 -28.15 23.66
N SER A 172 20.97 -29.42 23.45
CA SER A 172 20.63 -30.37 24.52
C SER A 172 21.82 -30.62 25.46
N LEU A 173 23.01 -30.88 24.89
CA LEU A 173 24.24 -31.08 25.66
C LEU A 173 24.63 -29.81 26.42
N VAL A 174 24.62 -28.64 25.77
CA VAL A 174 24.91 -27.35 26.41
C VAL A 174 23.94 -27.08 27.56
N ARG A 175 22.64 -27.33 27.38
CA ARG A 175 21.64 -27.17 28.45
C ARG A 175 21.94 -28.11 29.63
N SER A 176 22.28 -29.36 29.35
CA SER A 176 22.56 -30.37 30.38
C SER A 176 23.75 -30.06 31.28
N LEU A 177 24.70 -29.22 30.81
CA LEU A 177 25.92 -28.82 31.52
C LEU A 177 25.71 -27.75 32.60
N TYR A 178 24.60 -26.99 32.54
CA TYR A 178 24.27 -25.98 33.55
C TYR A 178 22.88 -26.14 34.17
N ASP A 179 22.10 -27.13 33.75
CA ASP A 179 20.78 -27.39 34.33
C ASP A 179 20.87 -28.12 35.67
N GLU A 180 20.48 -27.47 36.75
CA GLU A 180 20.51 -28.03 38.11
C GLU A 180 19.68 -29.31 38.25
N GLN A 181 18.69 -29.50 37.38
CA GLN A 181 17.84 -30.68 37.37
C GLN A 181 18.46 -31.88 36.61
N SER A 182 19.52 -31.65 35.83
CA SER A 182 20.16 -32.65 34.96
C SER A 182 20.87 -33.74 35.76
N PRO A 183 20.70 -35.03 35.39
CA PRO A 183 21.45 -36.14 36.01
C PRO A 183 22.97 -36.01 35.80
N ALA A 184 23.42 -35.32 34.75
CA ALA A 184 24.83 -35.04 34.48
C ALA A 184 25.50 -34.15 35.55
N ILE A 185 24.71 -33.29 36.22
CA ILE A 185 25.17 -32.43 37.32
C ILE A 185 24.89 -33.08 38.67
N LYS A 186 23.78 -33.83 38.80
CA LYS A 186 23.39 -34.51 40.05
C LYS A 186 24.28 -35.72 40.42
N SER A 187 25.12 -36.22 39.51
CA SER A 187 25.91 -37.45 39.72
C SER A 187 27.25 -37.28 40.46
N SER A 188 27.61 -36.10 40.99
CA SER A 188 28.78 -36.00 41.89
C SER A 188 28.38 -35.39 43.23
N LEU A 189 27.95 -36.27 44.15
CA LEU A 189 28.07 -36.11 45.61
C LEU A 189 28.18 -34.65 46.10
N GLY A 190 27.11 -33.86 45.92
CA GLY A 190 27.00 -32.50 46.47
C GLY A 190 28.10 -31.49 46.10
N ARG A 191 28.80 -31.65 44.97
CA ARG A 191 29.73 -30.62 44.46
C ARG A 191 29.17 -29.93 43.23
N ASP A 192 29.15 -28.60 43.30
CA ASP A 192 28.79 -27.72 42.19
C ASP A 192 29.53 -28.12 40.90
N PRO A 193 28.89 -28.01 39.72
CA PRO A 193 29.61 -28.11 38.46
C PRO A 193 30.72 -27.06 38.48
N ASP A 194 31.96 -27.52 38.39
CA ASP A 194 33.17 -26.70 38.51
C ASP A 194 33.43 -25.90 37.21
N LEU A 195 32.38 -25.23 36.75
CA LEU A 195 32.30 -24.32 35.63
C LEU A 195 32.18 -22.89 36.19
N PRO A 196 33.04 -21.95 35.74
CA PRO A 196 32.92 -20.56 36.16
C PRO A 196 31.53 -19.97 35.85
N LYS A 197 31.01 -19.13 36.75
CA LYS A 197 29.73 -18.42 36.54
C LYS A 197 29.67 -17.67 35.20
N GLN A 198 30.80 -17.12 34.76
CA GLN A 198 30.93 -16.47 33.46
C GLN A 198 30.65 -17.44 32.31
N THR A 199 31.29 -18.61 32.30
CA THR A 199 31.09 -19.64 31.27
C THR A 199 29.64 -20.11 31.24
N VAL A 200 29.00 -20.27 32.40
CA VAL A 200 27.57 -20.61 32.47
C VAL A 200 26.69 -19.51 31.86
N GLY A 201 27.04 -18.23 32.08
CA GLY A 201 26.40 -17.10 31.41
C GLY A 201 26.53 -17.15 29.89
N GLU A 202 27.72 -17.45 29.38
CA GLU A 202 28.00 -17.62 27.95
C GLU A 202 27.26 -18.82 27.35
N MET A 203 27.17 -19.94 28.08
CA MET A 203 26.34 -21.10 27.68
C MET A 203 24.86 -20.74 27.57
N ARG A 204 24.32 -20.00 28.54
CA ARG A 204 22.92 -19.54 28.49
C ARG A 204 22.69 -18.59 27.32
N ALA A 205 23.60 -17.65 27.08
CA ALA A 205 23.51 -16.74 25.94
C ALA A 205 23.54 -17.49 24.61
N PHE A 206 24.44 -18.46 24.45
CA PHE A 206 24.53 -19.33 23.28
C PHE A 206 23.26 -20.18 23.10
N TYR A 207 22.75 -20.77 24.18
CA TYR A 207 21.49 -21.53 24.14
C TYR A 207 20.30 -20.64 23.75
N SER A 208 20.24 -19.39 24.21
CA SER A 208 19.17 -18.46 23.80
C SER A 208 19.34 -18.01 22.34
N SER A 209 20.54 -17.74 21.87
CA SER A 209 20.78 -17.28 20.50
C SER A 209 20.54 -18.37 19.46
N THR A 210 21.01 -19.59 19.73
CA THR A 210 20.86 -20.76 18.83
C THR A 210 19.42 -21.21 18.64
N ALA A 211 18.49 -20.78 19.49
CA ALA A 211 17.06 -21.05 19.34
C ALA A 211 16.48 -20.36 18.08
N LEU A 212 17.13 -19.29 17.62
CA LEU A 212 16.71 -18.51 16.46
C LEU A 212 17.26 -19.05 15.14
N PHE A 213 18.18 -20.02 15.17
CA PHE A 213 18.88 -20.49 13.97
C PHE A 213 17.93 -21.09 12.93
N PRO A 214 16.95 -21.96 13.28
CA PRO A 214 16.03 -22.52 12.28
C PRO A 214 15.26 -21.44 11.51
N TYR A 215 14.81 -20.40 12.22
CA TYR A 215 14.09 -19.27 11.62
C TYR A 215 14.97 -18.42 10.71
N LEU A 216 16.24 -18.21 11.08
CA LEU A 216 17.19 -17.47 10.25
C LEU A 216 17.63 -18.26 9.01
N LEU A 217 17.75 -19.58 9.12
CA LEU A 217 18.06 -20.46 7.99
C LEU A 217 16.89 -20.57 7.01
N GLN A 218 15.66 -20.46 7.52
CA GLN A 218 14.44 -20.39 6.71
C GLN A 218 13.92 -18.96 6.62
N LEU A 219 14.82 -18.00 6.34
CA LEU A 219 14.47 -16.58 6.37
C LEU A 219 13.28 -16.24 5.46
N PRO A 220 13.20 -16.67 4.19
CA PRO A 220 12.06 -16.32 3.32
C PRO A 220 10.72 -16.79 3.90
N SER A 221 10.64 -18.04 4.36
CA SER A 221 9.44 -18.60 4.99
C SER A 221 9.10 -17.91 6.30
N THR A 222 10.11 -17.57 7.11
CA THR A 222 9.91 -16.82 8.36
C THR A 222 9.40 -15.41 8.07
N LEU A 223 9.96 -14.71 7.09
CA LEU A 223 9.47 -13.37 6.69
C LEU A 223 8.02 -13.42 6.23
N GLN A 224 7.64 -14.45 5.47
CA GLN A 224 6.25 -14.66 5.03
C GLN A 224 5.31 -14.92 6.22
N GLN A 225 5.71 -15.75 7.18
CA GLN A 225 4.92 -16.00 8.39
C GLN A 225 4.77 -14.75 9.25
N LEU A 226 5.84 -13.95 9.37
CA LEU A 226 5.83 -12.73 10.18
C LEU A 226 4.98 -11.62 9.56
N SER A 227 4.83 -11.59 8.24
CA SER A 227 3.97 -10.63 7.53
C SER A 227 2.53 -11.11 7.35
N ASN A 228 2.19 -12.33 7.77
CA ASN A 228 0.87 -12.92 7.56
C ASN A 228 -0.15 -12.27 8.50
N VAL A 229 -1.17 -11.64 7.90
CA VAL A 229 -2.32 -11.04 8.58
C VAL A 229 -3.66 -11.64 8.13
N SER A 230 -3.67 -12.93 7.78
CA SER A 230 -4.86 -13.67 7.33
C SER A 230 -6.02 -13.61 8.32
N TYR A 231 -5.72 -13.49 9.62
CA TYR A 231 -6.69 -13.35 10.69
C TYR A 231 -7.58 -12.11 10.58
N LEU A 232 -7.21 -11.11 9.75
CA LEU A 232 -8.07 -9.96 9.49
C LEU A 232 -9.30 -10.33 8.67
N TRP A 233 -9.20 -11.33 7.78
CA TRP A 233 -10.31 -11.75 6.94
C TRP A 233 -11.11 -12.92 7.55
N LEU A 234 -10.42 -13.88 8.18
CA LEU A 234 -11.02 -15.11 8.71
C LEU A 234 -12.09 -14.82 9.78
N ARG A 235 -13.29 -15.37 9.58
CA ARG A 235 -14.48 -15.06 10.41
C ARG A 235 -15.41 -16.23 10.70
N GLU A 236 -14.95 -17.46 10.50
CA GLU A 236 -15.71 -18.71 10.70
C GLU A 236 -16.40 -18.82 12.07
N PHE A 237 -15.72 -18.39 13.14
CA PHE A 237 -16.29 -18.39 14.50
C PHE A 237 -17.59 -17.56 14.59
N TYR A 238 -17.61 -16.38 13.97
CA TYR A 238 -18.78 -15.51 13.98
C TYR A 238 -19.86 -15.96 13.00
N LEU A 239 -19.47 -16.60 11.89
CA LEU A 239 -20.42 -17.22 10.96
C LEU A 239 -21.22 -18.33 11.66
N GLU A 240 -20.53 -19.20 12.40
CA GLU A 240 -21.17 -20.25 13.20
C GLU A 240 -22.07 -19.67 14.29
N LEU A 241 -21.57 -18.68 15.06
CA LEU A 241 -22.35 -18.03 16.12
C LEU A 241 -23.63 -17.36 15.60
N SER A 242 -23.55 -16.71 14.45
CA SER A 242 -24.67 -16.00 13.83
C SER A 242 -25.57 -16.90 12.97
N LYS A 243 -25.20 -18.17 12.78
CA LYS A 243 -25.86 -19.12 11.87
C LYS A 243 -26.04 -18.57 10.45
N ARG A 244 -25.01 -17.88 9.94
CA ARG A 244 -24.98 -17.31 8.59
C ARG A 244 -23.93 -18.00 7.76
N SER A 245 -24.22 -18.16 6.46
CA SER A 245 -23.24 -18.70 5.51
C SER A 245 -22.14 -17.69 5.17
N GLN A 246 -22.45 -16.39 5.13
CA GLN A 246 -21.48 -15.35 4.85
C GLN A 246 -21.91 -13.98 5.39
N PHE A 247 -20.93 -13.11 5.64
CA PHE A 247 -21.14 -11.69 5.93
C PHE A 247 -20.92 -10.80 4.69
N PRO A 248 -21.67 -9.69 4.56
CA PRO A 248 -21.40 -8.66 3.57
C PRO A 248 -19.97 -8.10 3.65
N VAL A 249 -19.45 -7.63 2.52
CA VAL A 249 -18.10 -7.03 2.43
C VAL A 249 -17.90 -5.82 3.36
N SER A 250 -18.97 -5.10 3.68
CA SER A 250 -18.95 -3.98 4.63
C SER A 250 -18.59 -4.38 6.07
N MET A 251 -18.61 -5.68 6.38
CA MET A 251 -18.19 -6.24 7.68
C MET A 251 -16.75 -6.79 7.63
N SER A 252 -16.16 -6.89 6.44
CA SER A 252 -14.82 -7.44 6.26
C SER A 252 -13.75 -6.42 6.63
N LEU A 253 -12.82 -6.80 7.52
CA LEU A 253 -11.83 -5.87 8.04
C LEU A 253 -10.86 -5.34 6.97
N PRO A 254 -10.30 -6.14 6.04
CA PRO A 254 -9.50 -5.60 4.94
C PRO A 254 -10.26 -4.56 4.11
N TRP A 255 -11.55 -4.79 3.84
CA TRP A 255 -12.39 -3.83 3.13
C TRP A 255 -12.68 -2.57 3.96
N ILE A 256 -13.00 -2.71 5.25
CA ILE A 256 -13.24 -1.58 6.17
C ILE A 256 -12.02 -0.64 6.19
N LEU A 257 -10.81 -1.20 6.23
CA LEU A 257 -9.55 -0.42 6.20
C LEU A 257 -9.30 0.20 4.81
N THR A 258 -9.60 -0.52 3.73
CA THR A 258 -9.48 0.00 2.36
C THR A 258 -10.46 1.15 2.10
N GLU A 259 -11.71 0.98 2.50
CA GLU A 259 -12.76 2.01 2.40
C GLU A 259 -12.39 3.25 3.22
N HIS A 260 -11.80 3.07 4.41
CA HIS A 260 -11.29 4.16 5.24
C HIS A 260 -10.25 5.01 4.53
N VAL A 261 -9.26 4.39 3.90
CA VAL A 261 -8.24 5.10 3.10
C VAL A 261 -8.88 5.86 1.93
N LEU A 262 -9.80 5.22 1.21
CA LEU A 262 -10.50 5.86 0.10
C LEU A 262 -11.38 7.04 0.56
N LYS A 263 -12.01 6.97 1.73
CA LYS A 263 -12.81 8.07 2.29
C LYS A 263 -11.98 9.32 2.59
N GLN A 264 -10.71 9.16 2.97
CA GLN A 264 -9.79 10.28 3.23
C GLN A 264 -9.33 11.01 1.95
N ARG A 265 -9.58 10.45 0.76
CA ARG A 265 -9.18 11.00 -0.54
C ARG A 265 -7.65 11.23 -0.60
N ASN A 266 -7.19 12.44 -0.94
CA ASN A 266 -5.77 12.76 -1.07
C ASN A 266 -5.10 12.90 0.31
N GLY A 267 -4.95 11.79 1.02
CA GLY A 267 -4.37 11.71 2.36
C GLY A 267 -3.07 10.91 2.41
N PRO A 268 -2.29 11.06 3.50
CA PRO A 268 -0.99 10.39 3.67
C PRO A 268 -1.08 8.87 3.72
N LEU A 269 -2.27 8.30 3.98
CA LEU A 269 -2.49 6.85 3.99
C LEU A 269 -2.68 6.25 2.59
N MET A 270 -2.92 7.08 1.56
CA MET A 270 -3.20 6.61 0.20
C MET A 270 -2.12 5.68 -0.37
N PRO A 271 -0.81 5.91 -0.18
CA PRO A 271 0.24 4.98 -0.63
C PRO A 271 0.15 3.59 0.02
N MET A 272 -0.49 3.48 1.18
CA MET A 272 -0.66 2.22 1.91
C MET A 272 -1.95 1.47 1.57
N LEU A 273 -2.76 1.99 0.64
CA LEU A 273 -4.04 1.39 0.22
C LEU A 273 -3.89 -0.10 -0.13
N LEU A 274 -2.88 -0.44 -0.93
CA LEU A 274 -2.66 -1.82 -1.40
C LEU A 274 -2.18 -2.77 -0.30
N ALA A 275 -1.59 -2.27 0.79
CA ALA A 275 -1.17 -3.11 1.92
C ALA A 275 -2.38 -3.73 2.63
N ASN A 276 -3.53 -3.05 2.64
CA ASN A 276 -4.78 -3.60 3.17
C ASN A 276 -5.31 -4.73 2.28
N MET A 277 -5.21 -4.56 0.96
CA MET A 277 -5.63 -5.57 -0.02
C MET A 277 -4.71 -6.80 0.01
N ASP A 278 -3.44 -6.65 0.39
CA ASP A 278 -2.51 -7.77 0.55
C ASP A 278 -2.92 -8.75 1.66
N ALA A 279 -3.76 -8.33 2.62
CA ALA A 279 -4.35 -9.24 3.60
C ALA A 279 -5.17 -10.37 2.94
N TYR A 280 -5.75 -10.13 1.76
CA TYR A 280 -6.43 -11.17 0.99
C TYR A 280 -5.44 -12.22 0.43
N ASN A 281 -4.23 -11.82 0.07
CA ASN A 281 -3.19 -12.76 -0.36
C ASN A 281 -2.77 -13.69 0.78
N ASP A 282 -2.64 -13.15 2.00
CA ASP A 282 -2.34 -13.93 3.19
C ASP A 282 -3.47 -14.91 3.51
N ALA A 283 -4.72 -14.43 3.50
CA ALA A 283 -5.90 -15.25 3.75
C ALA A 283 -6.02 -16.37 2.71
N ALA A 284 -5.78 -16.07 1.43
CA ALA A 284 -5.81 -17.06 0.36
C ALA A 284 -4.71 -18.12 0.52
N THR A 285 -3.51 -17.69 0.90
CA THR A 285 -2.38 -18.59 1.17
C THR A 285 -2.70 -19.54 2.32
N ASP A 286 -3.28 -19.02 3.41
CA ASP A 286 -3.69 -19.83 4.56
C ASP A 286 -4.85 -20.76 4.22
N ALA A 287 -5.85 -20.30 3.47
CA ALA A 287 -6.97 -21.12 3.00
C ALA A 287 -6.47 -22.34 2.20
N LEU A 288 -5.51 -22.15 1.29
CA LEU A 288 -4.99 -23.20 0.43
C LEU A 288 -3.95 -24.09 1.12
N ARG A 289 -2.99 -23.51 1.84
CA ARG A 289 -1.82 -24.25 2.37
C ARG A 289 -2.05 -24.79 3.79
N LYS A 290 -2.70 -24.00 4.65
CA LYS A 290 -2.91 -24.32 6.07
C LYS A 290 -4.24 -25.03 6.30
N HIS A 291 -5.34 -24.45 5.85
CA HIS A 291 -6.69 -25.02 6.03
C HIS A 291 -7.03 -26.07 4.98
N ARG A 292 -6.45 -25.96 3.78
CA ARG A 292 -6.68 -26.84 2.62
C ARG A 292 -8.16 -26.91 2.25
N GLN A 293 -8.84 -25.76 2.27
CA GLN A 293 -10.27 -25.64 1.96
C GLN A 293 -10.48 -24.79 0.71
N GLN A 294 -11.15 -25.36 -0.29
CA GLN A 294 -11.42 -24.66 -1.56
C GLN A 294 -12.50 -23.59 -1.40
N TYR A 295 -13.53 -23.83 -0.59
CA TYR A 295 -14.64 -22.88 -0.43
C TYR A 295 -14.16 -21.55 0.18
N LEU A 296 -13.25 -21.59 1.16
CA LEU A 296 -12.63 -20.39 1.73
C LEU A 296 -11.92 -19.56 0.64
N PHE A 297 -11.15 -20.21 -0.24
CA PHE A 297 -10.49 -19.50 -1.33
C PHE A 297 -11.50 -18.89 -2.31
N ALA A 298 -12.56 -19.61 -2.66
CA ALA A 298 -13.61 -19.10 -3.54
C ALA A 298 -14.32 -17.87 -2.96
N GLU A 299 -14.56 -17.85 -1.65
CA GLU A 299 -15.13 -16.69 -0.96
C GLU A 299 -14.17 -15.49 -0.95
N ILE A 300 -12.88 -15.72 -0.67
CA ILE A 300 -11.84 -14.69 -0.75
C ILE A 300 -11.77 -14.11 -2.16
N GLU A 301 -11.77 -14.97 -3.18
CA GLU A 301 -11.71 -14.55 -4.58
C GLU A 301 -12.93 -13.70 -4.98
N ALA A 302 -14.14 -14.12 -4.60
CA ALA A 302 -15.36 -13.38 -4.87
C ALA A 302 -15.35 -12.00 -4.19
N GLU A 303 -14.90 -11.93 -2.92
CA GLU A 303 -14.79 -10.68 -2.18
C GLU A 303 -13.74 -9.74 -2.81
N VAL A 304 -12.56 -10.27 -3.16
CA VAL A 304 -11.49 -9.49 -3.80
C VAL A 304 -11.94 -8.90 -5.12
N ASN A 305 -12.63 -9.66 -5.97
CA ASN A 305 -13.11 -9.16 -7.26
C ASN A 305 -14.03 -7.94 -7.06
N LEU A 306 -15.02 -8.05 -6.17
CA LEU A 306 -15.95 -6.96 -5.87
C LEU A 306 -15.24 -5.74 -5.26
N CYS A 307 -14.38 -5.97 -4.25
CA CYS A 307 -13.66 -4.91 -3.58
C CYS A 307 -12.69 -4.19 -4.53
N PHE A 308 -11.95 -4.93 -5.36
CA PHE A 308 -10.99 -4.36 -6.30
C PHE A 308 -11.67 -3.51 -7.38
N ASP A 309 -12.81 -3.96 -7.93
CA ASP A 309 -13.60 -3.15 -8.85
C ASP A 309 -14.05 -1.82 -8.23
N GLN A 310 -14.47 -1.87 -6.96
CA GLN A 310 -14.85 -0.67 -6.21
C GLN A 310 -13.63 0.23 -5.92
N VAL A 311 -12.46 -0.34 -5.62
CA VAL A 311 -11.21 0.43 -5.50
C VAL A 311 -10.92 1.15 -6.81
N LEU A 312 -10.94 0.45 -7.95
CA LEU A 312 -10.67 1.05 -9.26
C LEU A 312 -11.66 2.18 -9.57
N PHE A 313 -12.94 1.98 -9.29
CA PHE A 313 -13.97 2.99 -9.53
C PHE A 313 -13.74 4.26 -8.68
N LEU A 314 -13.60 4.10 -7.36
CA LEU A 314 -13.44 5.23 -6.44
C LEU A 314 -12.09 5.93 -6.63
N LEU A 315 -11.02 5.17 -6.80
CA LEU A 315 -9.68 5.73 -7.01
C LEU A 315 -9.62 6.52 -8.31
N ALA A 316 -10.21 6.00 -9.40
CA ALA A 316 -10.27 6.72 -10.67
C ALA A 316 -11.03 8.06 -10.52
N GLU A 317 -12.21 8.05 -9.89
CA GLU A 317 -12.99 9.28 -9.68
C GLU A 317 -12.20 10.31 -8.87
N GLN A 318 -11.51 9.88 -7.81
CA GLN A 318 -10.72 10.75 -6.95
C GLN A 318 -9.49 11.33 -7.66
N VAL A 319 -8.73 10.49 -8.36
CA VAL A 319 -7.56 10.89 -9.15
C VAL A 319 -7.98 11.90 -10.20
N TYR A 320 -8.99 11.58 -11.01
CA TYR A 320 -9.47 12.47 -12.06
C TYR A 320 -9.94 13.80 -11.47
N THR A 321 -10.73 13.78 -10.39
CA THR A 321 -11.18 15.00 -9.72
C THR A 321 -10.03 15.83 -9.19
N HIS A 322 -8.99 15.21 -8.61
CA HIS A 322 -7.80 15.90 -8.10
C HIS A 322 -7.04 16.63 -9.23
N TYR A 323 -6.73 15.93 -10.32
CA TYR A 323 -6.02 16.52 -11.45
C TYR A 323 -6.86 17.56 -12.20
N LYS A 324 -8.17 17.34 -12.34
CA LYS A 324 -9.10 18.32 -12.92
C LYS A 324 -9.17 19.60 -12.08
N THR A 325 -9.25 19.46 -10.75
CA THR A 325 -9.25 20.61 -9.83
C THR A 325 -7.94 21.38 -9.92
N ARG A 326 -6.80 20.67 -10.03
CA ARG A 326 -5.48 21.29 -10.22
C ARG A 326 -5.42 22.09 -11.52
N ALA A 327 -5.86 21.49 -12.63
CA ALA A 327 -5.89 22.14 -13.94
C ALA A 327 -6.80 23.39 -13.93
N ALA A 328 -7.98 23.30 -13.30
CA ALA A 328 -8.90 24.41 -13.17
C ALA A 328 -8.26 25.57 -12.41
N LEU A 329 -7.64 25.31 -11.25
CA LEU A 329 -6.94 26.32 -10.45
C LEU A 329 -5.78 26.99 -11.21
N MET A 330 -5.05 26.23 -12.03
CA MET A 330 -3.99 26.78 -12.89
C MET A 330 -4.56 27.74 -13.93
N THR A 331 -5.73 27.41 -14.49
CA THR A 331 -6.37 28.21 -15.54
C THR A 331 -7.14 29.42 -14.97
N SER A 332 -7.61 29.35 -13.73
CA SER A 332 -8.33 30.43 -13.06
C SER A 332 -7.52 31.72 -12.92
N GLY A 333 -6.19 31.65 -12.90
CA GLY A 333 -5.31 32.84 -12.87
C GLY A 333 -5.12 33.50 -14.24
N ASP A 334 -5.38 32.76 -15.32
CA ASP A 334 -4.99 33.09 -16.71
C ASP A 334 -6.13 33.77 -17.50
N THR A 335 -7.27 34.08 -16.87
CA THR A 335 -8.32 34.94 -17.44
C THR A 335 -7.87 36.40 -17.60
N ARG A 336 -6.62 36.74 -17.22
CA ARG A 336 -6.08 38.09 -17.31
C ARG A 336 -5.23 38.38 -18.56
N THR A 337 -4.74 37.38 -19.29
CA THR A 337 -3.97 37.60 -20.55
C THR A 337 -3.66 36.27 -21.23
N PRO A 338 -3.86 36.11 -22.55
CA PRO A 338 -3.39 34.94 -23.26
C PRO A 338 -1.86 35.02 -23.43
N GLY A 339 -1.10 34.13 -22.78
CA GLY A 339 0.28 33.87 -23.18
C GLY A 339 1.36 33.75 -22.09
N SER A 340 1.05 33.79 -20.80
CA SER A 340 2.07 33.51 -19.77
C SER A 340 1.73 32.23 -19.01
N VAL A 341 2.39 31.13 -19.39
CA VAL A 341 2.48 29.93 -18.55
C VAL A 341 3.46 30.23 -17.41
N ASP A 342 3.07 31.14 -16.52
CA ASP A 342 3.88 31.49 -15.38
C ASP A 342 3.73 30.40 -14.32
N GLY A 343 4.85 29.86 -13.84
CA GLY A 343 4.91 28.87 -12.77
C GLY A 343 4.22 29.31 -11.46
N GLU A 344 3.74 30.55 -11.38
CA GLU A 344 2.88 31.08 -10.32
C GLU A 344 1.56 30.31 -10.18
N GLY A 345 0.91 29.95 -11.31
CA GLY A 345 -0.36 29.23 -11.31
C GLY A 345 -0.24 27.80 -10.79
N ASP A 346 0.86 27.11 -11.13
CA ASP A 346 1.16 25.77 -10.60
C ASP A 346 1.48 25.82 -9.10
N LYS A 347 2.25 26.82 -8.65
CA LYS A 347 2.53 27.03 -7.22
C LYS A 347 1.25 27.30 -6.43
N GLN A 348 0.32 28.08 -6.97
CA GLN A 348 -0.96 28.35 -6.32
C GLN A 348 -1.83 27.09 -6.24
N ALA A 349 -1.94 26.33 -7.33
CA ALA A 349 -2.68 25.08 -7.35
C ALA A 349 -2.07 24.04 -6.39
N ALA A 350 -0.74 23.92 -6.37
CA ALA A 350 -0.02 23.05 -5.43
C ALA A 350 -0.21 23.48 -3.97
N ARG A 351 -0.26 24.78 -3.68
CA ARG A 351 -0.55 25.30 -2.34
C ARG A 351 -1.98 24.99 -1.89
N ALA A 352 -2.95 25.06 -2.80
CA ALA A 352 -4.36 24.80 -2.50
C ALA A 352 -4.66 23.31 -2.31
N LEU A 353 -4.05 22.43 -3.10
CA LEU A 353 -4.33 20.99 -3.08
C LEU A 353 -3.35 20.19 -2.20
N GLY A 354 -2.22 20.79 -1.84
CA GLY A 354 -1.14 20.13 -1.10
C GLY A 354 -0.40 19.09 -1.94
N LYS A 355 0.36 18.24 -1.25
CA LYS A 355 1.09 17.11 -1.86
C LYS A 355 0.10 16.10 -2.45
N SER A 356 0.38 15.61 -3.66
CA SER A 356 -0.36 14.49 -4.23
C SER A 356 0.16 13.17 -3.65
N TRP A 357 -0.74 12.35 -3.10
CA TRP A 357 -0.42 11.03 -2.55
C TRP A 357 -0.80 9.88 -3.49
N TYR A 358 -1.25 10.20 -4.71
CA TYR A 358 -1.65 9.22 -5.72
C TYR A 358 -0.49 8.68 -6.55
N GLU A 359 0.63 9.42 -6.65
CA GLU A 359 1.74 9.11 -7.57
C GLU A 359 2.27 7.68 -7.40
N THR A 360 2.42 7.21 -6.17
CA THR A 360 2.91 5.85 -5.88
C THR A 360 1.95 4.76 -6.34
N LEU A 361 0.64 5.03 -6.41
CA LEU A 361 -0.36 4.10 -6.93
C LEU A 361 -0.42 4.15 -8.46
N LEU A 362 -0.31 5.34 -9.05
CA LEU A 362 -0.31 5.52 -10.51
C LEU A 362 0.92 4.89 -11.17
N SER A 363 2.01 4.71 -10.43
CA SER A 363 3.22 4.03 -10.93
C SER A 363 3.17 2.50 -10.84
N GLN A 364 2.12 1.90 -10.25
CA GLN A 364 2.07 0.45 -10.03
C GLN A 364 1.72 -0.32 -11.30
N ARG A 365 2.69 -1.04 -11.85
CA ARG A 365 2.55 -1.87 -13.06
C ARG A 365 2.21 -3.32 -12.80
N CYS A 366 2.50 -3.81 -11.60
CA CYS A 366 2.21 -5.19 -11.23
C CYS A 366 1.85 -5.23 -9.75
N VAL A 367 0.55 -5.19 -9.47
CA VAL A 367 0.01 -5.49 -8.14
C VAL A 367 -0.26 -6.98 -8.09
N THR A 368 0.46 -7.70 -7.23
CA THR A 368 0.24 -9.13 -7.03
C THR A 368 -0.98 -9.36 -6.16
N LEU A 369 -2.06 -9.92 -6.72
CA LEU A 369 -3.30 -10.19 -6.01
C LEU A 369 -3.85 -11.56 -6.40
N LEU A 370 -4.00 -12.45 -5.42
CA LEU A 370 -4.40 -13.86 -5.58
C LEU A 370 -3.60 -14.62 -6.65
N GLY A 371 -2.31 -14.30 -6.76
CA GLY A 371 -1.40 -14.88 -7.76
C GLY A 371 -1.47 -14.23 -9.15
N ARG A 372 -2.36 -13.26 -9.37
CA ARG A 372 -2.43 -12.46 -10.60
C ARG A 372 -1.49 -11.26 -10.49
N CYS A 373 -0.87 -10.87 -11.59
CA CYS A 373 -0.18 -9.59 -11.71
C CYS A 373 -1.12 -8.61 -12.42
N VAL A 374 -1.61 -7.61 -11.70
CA VAL A 374 -2.56 -6.63 -12.22
C VAL A 374 -1.87 -5.30 -12.47
N ASP A 375 -1.92 -4.80 -13.71
CA ASP A 375 -1.43 -3.45 -14.03
C ASP A 375 -2.46 -2.39 -13.62
N LEU A 376 -2.26 -1.82 -12.44
CA LEU A 376 -3.14 -0.80 -11.88
C LEU A 376 -3.07 0.50 -12.71
N ALA A 377 -1.88 0.87 -13.17
CA ALA A 377 -1.67 2.07 -13.98
C ALA A 377 -2.45 1.99 -15.30
N GLN A 378 -2.41 0.84 -15.97
CA GLN A 378 -3.14 0.60 -17.22
C GLN A 378 -4.66 0.67 -17.00
N LEU A 379 -5.18 0.00 -15.97
CA LEU A 379 -6.62 0.01 -15.65
C LEU A 379 -7.13 1.41 -15.28
N LEU A 380 -6.32 2.19 -14.55
CA LEU A 380 -6.65 3.58 -14.25
C LEU A 380 -6.57 4.45 -15.50
N GLY A 381 -5.58 4.25 -16.38
CA GLY A 381 -5.46 4.95 -17.67
C GLY A 381 -6.70 4.81 -18.55
N GLN A 382 -7.20 3.58 -18.72
CA GLN A 382 -8.45 3.32 -19.47
C GLN A 382 -9.65 4.09 -18.90
N ARG A 383 -9.76 4.15 -17.56
CA ARG A 383 -10.80 4.92 -16.88
C ARG A 383 -10.59 6.42 -17.05
N MET A 384 -9.35 6.92 -17.01
CA MET A 384 -9.05 8.33 -17.27
C MET A 384 -9.47 8.74 -18.69
N ASN A 385 -9.19 7.93 -19.71
CA ASN A 385 -9.63 8.21 -21.09
C ASN A 385 -11.17 8.33 -21.16
N THR A 386 -11.88 7.44 -20.48
CA THR A 386 -13.35 7.48 -20.42
C THR A 386 -13.86 8.76 -19.75
N MET A 387 -13.26 9.16 -18.63
CA MET A 387 -13.66 10.37 -17.90
C MET A 387 -13.29 11.67 -18.64
N LEU A 388 -12.15 11.70 -19.34
CA LEU A 388 -11.75 12.80 -20.22
C LEU A 388 -12.74 12.95 -21.38
N ARG A 389 -13.08 11.86 -22.07
CA ARG A 389 -14.08 11.85 -23.15
C ARG A 389 -15.43 12.38 -22.67
N GLN A 390 -15.91 11.91 -21.51
CA GLN A 390 -17.15 12.41 -20.90
C GLN A 390 -17.07 13.89 -20.51
N SER A 391 -15.92 14.39 -20.07
CA SER A 391 -15.71 15.80 -19.74
C SER A 391 -15.77 16.69 -20.98
N ILE A 392 -15.15 16.27 -22.09
CA ILE A 392 -15.19 16.99 -23.38
C ILE A 392 -16.61 16.94 -23.95
N GLU A 393 -17.24 15.78 -23.98
CA GLU A 393 -18.63 15.61 -24.43
C GLU A 393 -19.58 16.53 -23.66
N THR A 394 -19.43 16.58 -22.32
CA THR A 394 -20.22 17.49 -21.48
C THR A 394 -19.97 18.95 -21.82
N ALA A 395 -18.74 19.33 -22.17
CA ALA A 395 -18.41 20.70 -22.56
C ALA A 395 -19.07 21.07 -23.91
N VAL A 396 -18.98 20.20 -24.91
CA VAL A 396 -19.60 20.40 -26.23
C VAL A 396 -21.12 20.45 -26.10
N ALA A 397 -21.74 19.48 -25.44
CA ALA A 397 -23.20 19.44 -25.24
C ALA A 397 -23.73 20.66 -24.45
N ARG A 398 -22.92 21.23 -23.54
CA ARG A 398 -23.29 22.49 -22.86
C ARG A 398 -23.25 23.67 -23.82
N PHE A 399 -22.26 23.76 -24.69
CA PHE A 399 -22.19 24.81 -25.70
C PHE A 399 -23.38 24.75 -26.66
N GLU A 400 -23.75 23.55 -27.13
CA GLU A 400 -24.91 23.32 -28.00
C GLU A 400 -26.26 23.74 -27.38
N SER A 401 -26.33 23.90 -26.05
CA SER A 401 -27.53 24.35 -25.34
C SER A 401 -27.59 25.87 -25.10
N ARG A 402 -26.57 26.63 -25.50
CA ARG A 402 -26.41 28.06 -25.21
C ARG A 402 -26.15 28.87 -26.48
N ASP A 403 -26.23 30.20 -26.35
CA ASP A 403 -25.87 31.12 -27.43
C ASP A 403 -24.36 31.15 -27.71
N VAL A 404 -23.96 31.79 -28.80
CA VAL A 404 -22.55 31.87 -29.21
C VAL A 404 -21.63 32.54 -28.17
N THR A 405 -22.17 33.33 -27.22
CA THR A 405 -21.36 33.96 -26.16
C THR A 405 -20.79 32.93 -25.18
N ALA A 406 -21.39 31.73 -25.11
CA ALA A 406 -20.88 30.61 -24.31
C ALA A 406 -19.58 30.00 -24.85
N VAL A 407 -19.06 30.45 -26.00
CA VAL A 407 -17.78 29.97 -26.56
C VAL A 407 -16.60 30.20 -25.60
N LEU A 408 -16.66 31.24 -24.76
CA LEU A 408 -15.64 31.48 -23.72
C LEU A 408 -15.67 30.42 -22.61
N GLU A 409 -16.87 29.99 -22.19
CA GLU A 409 -17.03 28.89 -21.22
C GLU A 409 -16.52 27.57 -21.83
N LEU A 410 -16.87 27.30 -23.10
CA LEU A 410 -16.37 26.14 -23.84
C LEU A 410 -14.84 26.14 -23.89
N ARG A 411 -14.24 27.26 -24.28
CA ARG A 411 -12.77 27.43 -24.32
C ARG A 411 -12.14 27.17 -22.96
N ALA A 412 -12.73 27.69 -21.88
CA ALA A 412 -12.24 27.44 -20.52
C ALA A 412 -12.33 25.96 -20.12
N LEU A 413 -13.44 25.28 -20.43
CA LEU A 413 -13.64 23.85 -20.17
C LEU A 413 -12.66 22.98 -20.97
N LEU A 414 -12.47 23.27 -22.26
CA LEU A 414 -11.54 22.55 -23.13
C LEU A 414 -10.08 22.76 -22.71
N ARG A 415 -9.67 24.00 -22.39
CA ARG A 415 -8.33 24.28 -21.84
C ARG A 415 -8.10 23.54 -20.53
N THR A 416 -9.08 23.53 -19.63
CA THR A 416 -8.99 22.78 -18.37
C THR A 416 -8.87 21.28 -18.63
N ALA A 417 -9.64 20.72 -19.58
CA ALA A 417 -9.54 19.32 -19.97
C ALA A 417 -8.17 18.98 -20.58
N GLN A 418 -7.64 19.83 -21.45
CA GLN A 418 -6.33 19.67 -22.07
C GLN A 418 -5.21 19.71 -21.02
N LEU A 419 -5.25 20.66 -20.08
CA LEU A 419 -4.29 20.71 -18.98
C LEU A 419 -4.42 19.49 -18.05
N THR A 420 -5.64 18.99 -17.83
CA THR A 420 -5.87 17.77 -17.05
C THR A 420 -5.22 16.56 -17.73
N HIS A 421 -5.39 16.43 -19.05
CA HIS A 421 -4.72 15.42 -19.86
C HIS A 421 -3.20 15.55 -19.72
N THR A 422 -2.62 16.73 -19.94
CA THR A 422 -1.16 16.97 -19.80
C THR A 422 -0.62 16.63 -18.41
N LEU A 423 -1.40 16.83 -17.34
CA LEU A 423 -0.98 16.48 -15.99
C LEU A 423 -1.06 14.96 -15.73
N LEU A 424 -2.08 14.29 -16.28
CA LEU A 424 -2.26 12.86 -16.16
C LEU A 424 -1.25 12.08 -17.03
N ASP A 425 -0.95 12.57 -18.23
CA ASP A 425 0.00 11.97 -19.18
C ASP A 425 1.44 11.91 -18.63
N LYS A 426 1.77 12.80 -17.68
CA LYS A 426 3.07 12.75 -16.98
C LYS A 426 3.20 11.61 -15.99
N THR A 427 2.09 11.13 -15.44
CA THR A 427 2.08 10.11 -14.37
C THR A 427 1.59 8.77 -14.86
N LEU A 428 0.65 8.77 -15.80
CA LEU A 428 0.08 7.58 -16.41
C LEU A 428 0.70 7.36 -17.80
N PRO A 429 0.96 6.10 -18.14
CA PRO A 429 1.78 5.74 -19.29
C PRO A 429 1.03 5.59 -20.62
N ASP A 430 -0.28 5.36 -20.56
CA ASP A 430 -1.09 4.91 -21.69
C ASP A 430 -2.41 5.70 -21.74
N ILE A 431 -2.32 7.02 -21.93
CA ILE A 431 -3.48 7.90 -22.16
C ILE A 431 -3.53 8.24 -23.65
N ASP A 432 -4.74 8.20 -24.22
CA ASP A 432 -4.91 8.51 -25.65
C ASP A 432 -4.54 9.98 -25.90
N PRO A 433 -3.93 10.35 -27.05
CA PRO A 433 -3.61 11.73 -27.35
C PRO A 433 -4.85 12.62 -27.25
N PHE A 434 -4.73 13.78 -26.57
CA PHE A 434 -5.87 14.68 -26.35
C PHE A 434 -6.62 15.03 -27.63
N GLU A 435 -5.88 15.27 -28.72
CA GLU A 435 -6.46 15.61 -30.02
C GLU A 435 -7.39 14.50 -30.55
N GLN A 436 -7.03 13.23 -30.37
CA GLN A 436 -7.88 12.11 -30.80
C GLN A 436 -9.16 12.05 -29.98
N ILE A 437 -9.05 12.22 -28.66
CA ILE A 437 -10.22 12.25 -27.75
C ILE A 437 -11.13 13.44 -28.10
N PHE A 438 -10.54 14.61 -28.40
CA PHE A 438 -11.26 15.81 -28.77
C PHE A 438 -11.96 15.67 -30.12
N MET A 439 -11.25 15.21 -31.15
CA MET A 439 -11.82 14.97 -32.48
C MET A 439 -12.95 13.94 -32.44
N GLU A 440 -12.82 12.89 -31.62
CA GLU A 440 -13.87 11.90 -31.40
C GLU A 440 -15.12 12.55 -30.79
N ALA A 441 -14.99 13.31 -29.70
CA ALA A 441 -16.12 13.99 -29.05
C ALA A 441 -16.74 15.11 -29.92
N ASN A 442 -15.97 15.70 -30.83
CA ASN A 442 -16.41 16.76 -31.73
C ASN A 442 -16.95 16.24 -33.09
N ASP A 443 -17.13 14.91 -33.22
CA ASP A 443 -17.55 14.19 -34.42
C ASP A 443 -16.68 14.43 -35.68
N GLN A 444 -15.38 14.66 -35.50
CA GLN A 444 -14.43 14.95 -36.58
C GLN A 444 -13.65 13.72 -37.08
N MET A 445 -13.88 12.53 -36.52
CA MET A 445 -13.14 11.31 -36.87
C MET A 445 -13.64 10.60 -38.12
N THR A 446 -14.88 10.87 -38.57
CA THR A 446 -15.48 10.19 -39.72
C THR A 446 -15.06 10.87 -41.02
N PHE A 447 -14.70 10.10 -42.04
CA PHE A 447 -14.34 10.60 -43.39
C PHE A 447 -15.41 11.49 -44.06
N LEU A 448 -16.64 11.45 -43.56
CA LEU A 448 -17.81 12.20 -44.05
C LEU A 448 -18.10 13.47 -43.24
N SER A 449 -17.36 13.72 -42.15
CA SER A 449 -17.54 14.90 -41.30
C SER A 449 -16.85 16.12 -41.92
N PHE A 450 -17.57 16.83 -42.79
CA PHE A 450 -17.11 18.09 -43.38
C PHE A 450 -17.23 19.30 -42.43
N SER A 451 -17.87 19.11 -41.27
CA SER A 451 -18.06 20.11 -40.22
C SER A 451 -17.98 19.45 -38.85
N SER A 452 -17.64 20.23 -37.83
CA SER A 452 -17.61 19.78 -36.43
C SER A 452 -18.87 20.20 -35.68
N ARG A 453 -19.16 19.55 -34.56
CA ARG A 453 -20.29 19.93 -33.69
C ARG A 453 -20.19 21.39 -33.25
N ILE A 454 -19.00 21.78 -32.75
CA ILE A 454 -18.73 23.14 -32.30
C ILE A 454 -18.90 24.16 -33.45
N ALA A 455 -18.32 23.88 -34.63
CA ALA A 455 -18.40 24.81 -35.77
C ALA A 455 -19.84 24.94 -36.31
N SER A 456 -20.57 23.82 -36.37
CA SER A 456 -21.95 23.80 -36.85
C SER A 456 -22.87 24.58 -35.91
N HIS A 457 -22.72 24.39 -34.59
CA HIS A 457 -23.47 25.16 -33.59
C HIS A 457 -23.11 26.64 -33.61
N ALA A 458 -21.81 26.97 -33.66
CA ALA A 458 -21.37 28.37 -33.73
C ALA A 458 -21.92 29.07 -34.98
N LEU A 459 -21.87 28.44 -36.15
CA LEU A 459 -22.41 29.00 -37.39
C LEU A 459 -23.93 29.19 -37.29
N LYS A 460 -24.65 28.19 -36.76
CA LYS A 460 -26.09 28.27 -36.54
C LYS A 460 -26.45 29.45 -35.64
N GLU A 461 -25.81 29.58 -34.48
CA GLU A 461 -26.06 30.67 -33.53
C GLU A 461 -25.65 32.04 -34.07
N VAL A 462 -24.61 32.13 -34.90
CA VAL A 462 -24.25 33.39 -35.58
C VAL A 462 -25.36 33.82 -36.53
N LEU A 463 -25.88 32.90 -37.35
CA LEU A 463 -26.91 33.19 -38.35
C LEU A 463 -28.31 33.42 -37.74
N GLU A 464 -28.69 32.62 -36.75
CA GLU A 464 -30.04 32.59 -36.18
C GLU A 464 -30.21 33.48 -34.94
N ASP A 465 -29.13 33.86 -34.24
CA ASP A 465 -29.22 34.68 -33.02
C ASP A 465 -28.32 35.93 -33.07
N LEU A 466 -27.02 35.79 -33.34
CA LEU A 466 -26.09 36.92 -33.25
C LEU A 466 -26.45 38.03 -34.25
N LEU A 467 -26.60 37.70 -35.54
CA LEU A 467 -26.92 38.66 -36.59
C LEU A 467 -28.31 39.31 -36.45
N PRO A 468 -29.40 38.57 -36.17
CA PRO A 468 -30.73 39.17 -36.03
C PRO A 468 -30.97 39.87 -34.68
N ASN A 469 -30.36 39.39 -33.59
CA ASN A 469 -30.73 39.80 -32.23
C ASN A 469 -29.67 40.62 -31.48
N PHE A 470 -28.50 40.92 -32.06
CA PHE A 470 -27.50 41.77 -31.41
C PHE A 470 -27.25 43.07 -32.18
N ALA A 471 -27.01 44.16 -31.43
CA ALA A 471 -26.65 45.45 -31.99
C ALA A 471 -25.17 45.75 -31.75
N PHE A 472 -24.47 46.22 -32.77
CA PHE A 472 -23.08 46.63 -32.65
C PHE A 472 -22.98 48.01 -31.97
N ARG A 473 -22.21 48.10 -30.89
CA ARG A 473 -21.88 49.36 -30.23
C ARG A 473 -20.50 49.83 -30.68
N LEU A 474 -20.47 50.90 -31.46
CA LEU A 474 -19.26 51.45 -32.07
C LEU A 474 -18.19 51.85 -31.03
N GLY A 475 -18.59 52.43 -29.89
CA GLY A 475 -17.66 52.95 -28.89
C GLY A 475 -16.90 51.89 -28.09
N ASP A 476 -17.54 50.75 -27.82
CA ASP A 476 -16.97 49.65 -27.02
C ASP A 476 -16.46 48.49 -27.89
N HIS A 477 -16.60 48.61 -29.23
CA HIS A 477 -16.27 47.57 -30.20
C HIS A 477 -16.86 46.17 -29.86
N LEU A 478 -18.09 46.13 -29.37
CA LEU A 478 -18.79 44.90 -29.00
C LEU A 478 -20.23 44.87 -29.52
N PHE A 479 -20.74 43.67 -29.75
CA PHE A 479 -22.15 43.42 -29.96
C PHE A 479 -22.83 43.20 -28.62
N GLN A 480 -23.96 43.86 -28.37
CA GLN A 480 -24.75 43.64 -27.16
C GLN A 480 -26.19 43.32 -27.53
N ARG A 481 -26.79 42.38 -26.79
CA ARG A 481 -28.22 42.10 -26.92
C ARG A 481 -29.02 43.30 -26.39
N PRO A 482 -29.89 43.92 -27.20
CA PRO A 482 -30.76 45.00 -26.75
C PRO A 482 -31.85 44.46 -25.80
N PRO A 483 -32.54 45.34 -25.04
CA PRO A 483 -33.71 44.94 -24.27
C PRO A 483 -34.74 44.24 -25.17
N LYS A 484 -35.52 43.30 -24.62
CA LYS A 484 -36.52 42.55 -25.40
C LYS A 484 -37.44 43.50 -26.18
N THR A 485 -37.44 43.36 -27.49
CA THR A 485 -38.37 44.04 -28.42
C THR A 485 -39.26 43.01 -29.11
N GLU A 486 -40.36 43.45 -29.72
CA GLU A 486 -41.26 42.60 -30.51
C GLU A 486 -40.59 41.99 -31.75
N PHE A 487 -39.43 42.51 -32.16
CA PHE A 487 -38.67 42.04 -33.34
C PHE A 487 -37.51 41.10 -32.99
N THR A 488 -37.25 40.87 -31.69
CA THR A 488 -36.14 40.03 -31.22
C THR A 488 -36.70 38.81 -30.48
N GLU A 489 -37.06 37.77 -31.22
CA GLU A 489 -37.43 36.48 -30.64
C GLU A 489 -36.17 35.65 -30.38
N PRO A 490 -35.92 35.21 -29.12
CA PRO A 490 -34.81 34.32 -28.85
C PRO A 490 -35.09 32.94 -29.47
N PRO A 491 -34.12 32.33 -30.18
CA PRO A 491 -34.33 31.02 -30.77
C PRO A 491 -34.57 29.95 -29.68
N GLU A 492 -35.43 28.99 -29.99
CA GLU A 492 -35.64 27.83 -29.12
C GLU A 492 -34.39 26.95 -29.07
N ARG A 493 -33.91 26.68 -27.85
CA ARG A 493 -32.72 25.85 -27.61
C ARG A 493 -33.07 24.61 -26.82
N ASN A 494 -32.31 23.55 -27.07
CA ASN A 494 -32.37 22.34 -26.26
C ASN A 494 -31.93 22.65 -24.82
N ALA A 495 -32.56 21.97 -23.86
CA ALA A 495 -32.18 22.11 -22.46
C ALA A 495 -30.73 21.64 -22.24
N ALA A 496 -29.99 22.38 -21.40
CA ALA A 496 -28.63 22.00 -21.03
C ALA A 496 -28.58 20.60 -20.38
N PRO A 497 -27.51 19.82 -20.66
CA PRO A 497 -27.37 18.49 -20.07
C PRO A 497 -27.31 18.56 -18.55
N LYS A 498 -27.98 17.61 -17.88
CA LYS A 498 -27.92 17.47 -16.42
C LYS A 498 -26.55 16.94 -16.02
N VAL A 499 -25.67 17.84 -15.59
CA VAL A 499 -24.34 17.47 -15.09
C VAL A 499 -24.44 17.03 -13.64
N THR A 500 -24.34 15.72 -13.40
CA THR A 500 -24.35 15.12 -12.07
C THR A 500 -22.95 15.15 -11.42
N GLN A 501 -21.91 14.81 -12.18
CA GLN A 501 -20.53 14.80 -11.70
C GLN A 501 -19.84 16.15 -11.92
N GLN A 502 -19.41 16.78 -10.82
CA GLN A 502 -18.75 18.09 -10.83
C GLN A 502 -17.37 18.05 -11.49
N SER A 503 -16.74 16.86 -11.48
CA SER A 503 -15.44 16.59 -12.08
C SER A 503 -15.44 16.69 -13.60
N HIS A 504 -16.58 16.54 -14.28
CA HIS A 504 -16.66 16.76 -15.73
C HIS A 504 -16.57 18.24 -16.14
N LEU A 505 -16.74 19.19 -15.20
CA LEU A 505 -16.64 20.63 -15.44
C LEU A 505 -15.28 21.20 -14.98
N PHE A 506 -15.21 21.86 -13.82
CA PHE A 506 -13.99 22.46 -13.26
C PHE A 506 -13.55 21.75 -11.97
N GLY A 507 -13.96 20.50 -11.75
CA GLY A 507 -13.52 19.68 -10.62
C GLY A 507 -14.43 19.76 -9.40
N THR A 508 -14.59 20.95 -8.82
CA THR A 508 -15.34 21.14 -7.57
C THR A 508 -16.56 22.05 -7.74
N LYS A 509 -17.52 21.96 -6.81
CA LYS A 509 -18.70 22.85 -6.80
C LYS A 509 -18.32 24.33 -6.69
N GLN A 510 -17.26 24.65 -5.94
CA GLN A 510 -16.79 26.02 -5.75
C GLN A 510 -16.22 26.59 -7.05
N LEU A 511 -15.31 25.87 -7.69
CA LEU A 511 -14.74 26.28 -8.97
C LEU A 511 -15.82 26.37 -10.06
N ASN A 512 -16.76 25.42 -10.09
CA ASN A 512 -17.89 25.48 -11.01
C ASN A 512 -18.73 26.75 -10.83
N ALA A 513 -18.93 27.20 -9.58
CA ALA A 513 -19.63 28.45 -9.30
C ALA A 513 -18.82 29.69 -9.72
N GLU A 514 -17.51 29.70 -9.46
CA GLU A 514 -16.61 30.80 -9.84
C GLU A 514 -16.54 30.99 -11.37
N PHE A 515 -16.31 29.91 -12.10
CA PHE A 515 -16.30 29.95 -13.57
C PHE A 515 -17.68 30.27 -14.15
N ALA A 516 -18.76 29.82 -13.51
CA ALA A 516 -20.12 30.20 -13.91
C ALA A 516 -20.39 31.70 -13.71
N MET A 517 -19.94 32.30 -12.60
CA MET A 517 -20.05 33.74 -12.37
C MET A 517 -19.26 34.54 -13.42
N HIS A 518 -18.04 34.11 -13.74
CA HIS A 518 -17.24 34.75 -14.79
C HIS A 518 -17.91 34.65 -16.17
N SER A 519 -18.49 33.49 -16.48
CA SER A 519 -19.21 33.28 -17.75
C SER A 519 -20.48 34.12 -17.82
N ALA A 520 -21.20 34.28 -16.70
CA ALA A 520 -22.41 35.10 -16.64
C ALA A 520 -22.14 36.60 -16.86
N MET A 521 -20.97 37.11 -16.45
CA MET A 521 -20.59 38.51 -16.71
C MET A 521 -20.41 38.81 -18.21
N MET A 522 -20.03 37.81 -18.99
CA MET A 522 -19.82 37.93 -20.44
C MET A 522 -21.09 37.59 -21.25
N GLN A 523 -22.15 37.10 -20.58
CA GLN A 523 -23.35 36.66 -21.25
C GLN A 523 -24.13 37.84 -21.86
N GLY A 524 -24.53 37.70 -23.13
CA GLY A 524 -25.28 38.74 -23.85
C GLY A 524 -24.41 39.86 -24.45
N GLN A 525 -23.09 39.71 -24.41
CA GLN A 525 -22.13 40.53 -25.14
C GLN A 525 -21.24 39.63 -26.00
N PHE A 526 -20.88 40.09 -27.20
CA PHE A 526 -19.92 39.42 -28.07
C PHE A 526 -18.86 40.42 -28.51
N ASN A 527 -17.61 40.16 -28.16
CA ASN A 527 -16.47 41.06 -28.37
C ASN A 527 -15.30 40.31 -29.02
N THR A 528 -14.14 40.96 -29.16
CA THR A 528 -12.93 40.37 -29.76
C THR A 528 -12.50 39.07 -29.09
N ALA A 529 -12.61 38.95 -27.77
CA ALA A 529 -12.23 37.74 -27.04
C ALA A 529 -13.10 36.51 -27.38
N HIS A 530 -14.33 36.72 -27.87
CA HIS A 530 -15.20 35.64 -28.34
C HIS A 530 -14.88 35.20 -29.77
N ALA A 531 -14.32 36.12 -30.58
CA ALA A 531 -13.94 35.86 -31.95
C ALA A 531 -12.56 35.17 -32.06
N GLU A 532 -11.66 35.48 -31.11
CA GLU A 532 -10.35 34.81 -30.92
C GLU A 532 -10.48 33.44 -30.23
#